data_AF-A0A7K8MUB4-F1
#
_entry.id   AF-A0A7K8MUB4-F1
#
_cell.length_a   1.000
_cell.length_b   1.000
_cell.length_c   1.000
_cell.angle_alpha   90.00
_cell.angle_beta   90.00
_cell.angle_gamma   90.00
#
_symmetry.space_group_name_H-M   'P 1'
#
loop_
_entity.id
_entity.type
_entity.pdbx_description
1 polymer ?
#
loop_
_entity_poly.entity_id
_entity_poly.type
_entity_poly.pdbx_seq_one_letter_code
_entity_poly.pdbx_strand_id
1 'polypeptide(L)'
;PQEQRDPQEQRDPRHTRAGPRVQRCPAGPRGCSFLALCSRGPAAPSPRSMAQWQEVQSLANTYLEQVHQLYAGSALPMAVRQCLAAWIESQNWRQAAEPLSSHARMLFHALLVLLGERLGSLGSGHEDFMLKHNLRKAHRDLQAEFEESPERFANVVANLLQEERRILRLGQAGG
;
A
#
# COMPACT_ATOMS: atom_id res chain seq x y z
N PRO A 1 16.24 -61.38 50.05
CA PRO A 1 15.25 -60.61 49.25
C PRO A 1 15.63 -60.68 47.76
N GLN A 2 15.48 -61.86 47.14
CA GLN A 2 14.29 -62.28 46.36
C GLN A 2 13.90 -61.21 45.31
N GLU A 3 14.22 -61.33 44.01
CA GLU A 3 14.01 -62.39 43.01
C GLU A 3 12.86 -62.02 42.05
N GLN A 4 13.26 -61.75 40.80
CA GLN A 4 12.61 -62.11 39.52
C GLN A 4 11.26 -61.51 39.05
N ARG A 5 11.24 -61.42 37.70
CA ARG A 5 10.14 -61.64 36.73
C ARG A 5 9.37 -60.44 36.15
N ASP A 6 9.79 -60.08 34.93
CA ASP A 6 8.97 -59.90 33.71
C ASP A 6 7.93 -61.03 33.48
N PRO A 7 7.04 -61.00 32.44
CA PRO A 7 6.01 -60.05 32.00
C PRO A 7 4.65 -60.81 31.79
N GLN A 8 3.74 -60.32 30.92
CA GLN A 8 2.36 -60.81 30.58
C GLN A 8 1.25 -60.25 31.48
N GLU A 9 0.13 -59.73 30.95
CA GLU A 9 -0.80 -60.48 30.10
C GLU A 9 -1.73 -59.55 29.29
N GLN A 10 -2.06 -60.02 28.08
CA GLN A 10 -3.07 -59.51 27.15
C GLN A 10 -4.48 -59.52 27.77
N ARG A 11 -5.34 -58.56 27.38
CA ARG A 11 -6.74 -58.80 26.94
C ARG A 11 -7.46 -57.51 26.52
N ASP A 12 -7.72 -57.39 25.22
CA ASP A 12 -8.98 -56.85 24.67
C ASP A 12 -10.15 -57.77 25.10
N PRO A 13 -11.47 -57.38 25.13
CA PRO A 13 -12.13 -56.52 24.14
C PRO A 13 -13.27 -55.57 24.62
N ARG A 14 -13.62 -54.61 23.76
CA ARG A 14 -14.97 -54.02 23.51
C ARG A 14 -15.80 -53.52 24.72
N HIS A 15 -16.05 -52.20 24.78
CA HIS A 15 -17.42 -51.64 24.81
C HIS A 15 -17.43 -50.12 24.54
N THR A 16 -17.93 -49.78 23.35
CA THR A 16 -18.88 -48.69 23.04
C THR A 16 -18.83 -47.36 23.82
N ARG A 17 -18.35 -46.29 23.17
CA ARG A 17 -19.14 -45.03 23.10
C ARG A 17 -18.70 -44.15 21.92
N ALA A 18 -19.71 -43.74 21.15
CA ALA A 18 -19.61 -42.95 19.94
C ALA A 18 -19.19 -41.49 20.19
N GLY A 19 -18.44 -40.92 19.24
CA GLY A 19 -18.08 -39.50 19.10
C GLY A 19 -17.57 -39.25 17.66
N PRO A 20 -17.65 -38.01 17.16
CA PRO A 20 -18.68 -37.63 16.19
C PRO A 20 -18.29 -37.80 14.72
N ARG A 21 -19.35 -37.98 13.91
CA ARG A 21 -19.34 -38.15 12.46
C ARG A 21 -18.81 -36.94 11.72
N VAL A 22 -17.91 -37.20 10.77
CA VAL A 22 -17.63 -36.37 9.61
C VAL A 22 -18.88 -36.37 8.71
N GLN A 23 -19.44 -35.19 8.41
CA GLN A 23 -20.44 -35.05 7.36
C GLN A 23 -19.97 -33.98 6.37
N ARG A 24 -19.63 -34.46 5.17
CA ARG A 24 -19.33 -33.68 3.96
C ARG A 24 -20.48 -32.72 3.63
N CYS A 25 -20.14 -31.49 3.26
CA CYS A 25 -21.07 -30.55 2.63
C CYS A 25 -21.33 -30.97 1.17
N PRO A 26 -22.59 -31.10 0.73
CA PRO A 26 -22.94 -31.23 -0.68
C PRO A 26 -23.15 -29.84 -1.32
N ALA A 27 -22.89 -29.77 -2.62
CA ALA A 27 -23.07 -28.59 -3.46
C ALA A 27 -24.51 -28.43 -4.00
N GLY A 28 -25.05 -27.20 -3.91
CA GLY A 28 -26.10 -26.58 -4.76
C GLY A 28 -27.57 -26.94 -4.49
N PRO A 29 -28.58 -26.24 -5.07
CA PRO A 29 -28.57 -24.99 -5.88
C PRO A 29 -29.72 -23.96 -5.59
N ARG A 30 -29.63 -22.77 -6.22
CA ARG A 30 -30.70 -21.77 -6.57
C ARG A 30 -31.47 -21.01 -5.47
N GLY A 31 -31.54 -19.67 -5.62
CA GLY A 31 -32.64 -18.84 -5.10
C GLY A 31 -32.23 -17.42 -4.72
N CYS A 32 -32.75 -16.41 -5.42
CA CYS A 32 -32.37 -15.00 -5.35
C CYS A 32 -32.97 -14.19 -4.16
N SER A 33 -32.21 -13.15 -3.79
CA SER A 33 -32.63 -11.78 -3.46
C SER A 33 -33.04 -11.34 -2.04
N PHE A 34 -32.62 -10.08 -1.77
CA PHE A 34 -32.87 -9.17 -0.65
C PHE A 34 -31.92 -9.38 0.56
N LEU A 35 -31.00 -8.48 0.91
CA LEU A 35 -31.02 -7.01 0.90
C LEU A 35 -29.65 -6.39 0.52
N ALA A 36 -29.73 -5.33 -0.27
CA ALA A 36 -28.66 -4.36 -0.53
C ALA A 36 -28.48 -3.38 0.66
N LEU A 37 -27.40 -2.58 0.58
CA LEU A 37 -26.83 -1.62 1.55
C LEU A 37 -25.72 -2.26 2.41
N CYS A 38 -24.42 -2.01 2.23
CA CYS A 38 -23.71 -0.84 1.73
C CYS A 38 -22.53 -1.25 0.85
N SER A 39 -22.76 -1.44 -0.45
CA SER A 39 -21.67 -1.45 -1.44
C SER A 39 -21.41 -0.03 -1.89
N ARG A 40 -20.67 0.73 -1.09
CA ARG A 40 -19.91 1.88 -1.58
C ARG A 40 -18.44 1.50 -1.55
N GLY A 41 -18.13 0.46 -2.35
CA GLY A 41 -16.76 0.19 -2.75
C GLY A 41 -16.21 1.42 -3.47
N PRO A 42 -14.91 1.72 -3.35
CA PRO A 42 -14.32 2.80 -4.11
C PRO A 42 -14.59 2.52 -5.59
N ALA A 43 -15.21 3.50 -6.26
CA ALA A 43 -15.50 3.44 -7.68
C ALA A 43 -14.26 2.94 -8.42
N ALA A 44 -14.44 1.92 -9.25
CA ALA A 44 -13.40 1.47 -10.16
C ALA A 44 -12.86 2.70 -10.91
N PRO A 45 -11.54 2.96 -10.89
CA PRO A 45 -10.99 4.13 -11.56
C PRO A 45 -11.32 4.03 -13.04
N SER A 46 -12.01 5.06 -13.54
CA SER A 46 -12.27 5.21 -14.97
C SER A 46 -10.93 5.22 -15.74
N PRO A 47 -10.82 4.61 -16.93
CA PRO A 47 -9.55 4.46 -17.63
C PRO A 47 -9.07 5.75 -18.34
N ARG A 48 -9.29 6.94 -17.76
CA ARG A 48 -9.04 8.24 -18.45
C ARG A 48 -8.50 9.39 -17.59
N SER A 49 -7.82 9.11 -16.49
CA SER A 49 -6.73 10.00 -16.07
C SER A 49 -5.46 9.15 -16.11
N MET A 50 -4.64 9.30 -17.15
CA MET A 50 -3.25 8.91 -16.99
C MET A 50 -2.75 9.71 -15.79
N ALA A 51 -2.23 9.01 -14.78
CA ALA A 51 -1.66 9.72 -13.64
C ALA A 51 -0.62 10.71 -14.19
N GLN A 52 -0.52 11.93 -13.66
CA GLN A 52 0.51 12.91 -14.03
C GLN A 52 1.89 12.24 -14.09
N TRP A 53 2.14 11.27 -13.18
CA TRP A 53 3.34 10.45 -13.18
C TRP A 53 3.59 9.62 -14.47
N GLN A 54 2.55 9.14 -15.14
CA GLN A 54 2.69 8.43 -16.42
C GLN A 54 3.12 9.38 -17.54
N GLU A 55 2.56 10.59 -17.57
CA GLU A 55 3.00 11.62 -18.52
C GLU A 55 4.46 12.01 -18.27
N VAL A 56 4.85 12.16 -17.00
CA VAL A 56 6.24 12.47 -16.62
C VAL A 56 7.21 11.41 -17.14
N GLN A 57 6.86 10.13 -17.03
CA GLN A 57 7.68 9.02 -17.52
C GLN A 57 7.81 8.98 -19.06
N SER A 58 6.89 9.63 -19.79
CA SER A 58 6.91 9.69 -21.26
C SER A 58 7.77 10.84 -21.83
N LEU A 59 8.33 11.67 -20.96
CA LEU A 59 9.17 12.81 -21.37
C LEU A 59 10.51 12.36 -21.98
N ALA A 60 11.10 13.25 -22.81
CA ALA A 60 12.44 13.04 -23.33
C ALA A 60 13.50 13.01 -22.20
N ASN A 61 14.62 12.32 -22.44
CA ASN A 61 15.64 12.05 -21.41
C ASN A 61 16.13 13.32 -20.69
N THR A 62 16.30 14.43 -21.41
CA THR A 62 16.72 15.73 -20.84
C THR A 62 15.77 16.24 -19.76
N TYR A 63 14.46 16.00 -19.90
CA TYR A 63 13.47 16.41 -18.91
C TYR A 63 13.32 15.39 -17.78
N LEU A 64 13.54 14.10 -18.06
CA LEU A 64 13.61 13.07 -17.02
C LEU A 64 14.77 13.33 -16.07
N GLU A 65 15.92 13.78 -16.56
CA GLU A 65 17.04 14.22 -15.72
C GLU A 65 16.64 15.36 -14.77
N GLN A 66 15.86 16.33 -15.23
CA GLN A 66 15.33 17.40 -14.37
C GLN A 66 14.41 16.84 -13.28
N VAL A 67 13.58 15.85 -13.60
CA VAL A 67 12.73 15.17 -12.61
C VAL A 67 13.60 14.40 -11.61
N HIS A 68 14.65 13.72 -12.05
CA HIS A 68 15.58 13.06 -11.14
C HIS A 68 16.25 14.04 -10.18
N GLN A 69 16.68 15.21 -10.66
CA GLN A 69 17.26 16.25 -9.81
C GLN A 69 16.25 16.84 -8.81
N LEU A 70 15.00 17.05 -9.26
CA LEU A 70 13.90 17.49 -8.39
C LEU A 70 13.70 16.53 -7.21
N TYR A 71 13.70 15.23 -7.47
CA TYR A 71 13.54 14.21 -6.44
C TYR A 71 14.79 13.99 -5.58
N ALA A 72 16.00 14.23 -6.12
CA ALA A 72 17.24 14.13 -5.35
C ALA A 72 17.34 15.18 -4.23
N GLY A 73 16.77 16.37 -4.43
CA GLY A 73 16.72 17.45 -3.42
C GLY A 73 15.46 17.43 -2.53
N SER A 74 14.58 16.45 -2.70
CA SER A 74 13.29 16.39 -2.02
C SER A 74 13.27 15.32 -0.92
N ALA A 75 12.48 15.59 0.12
CA ALA A 75 12.26 14.63 1.20
C ALA A 75 11.34 13.46 0.79
N LEU A 76 10.47 13.64 -0.22
CA LEU A 76 9.62 12.55 -0.73
C LEU A 76 10.40 11.71 -1.76
N PRO A 77 10.64 10.41 -1.52
CA PRO A 77 11.36 9.58 -2.48
C PRO A 77 10.53 9.28 -3.73
N MET A 78 11.22 9.19 -4.88
CA MET A 78 10.59 8.86 -6.18
C MET A 78 9.81 7.54 -6.15
N ALA A 79 10.29 6.54 -5.40
CA ALA A 79 9.59 5.26 -5.23
C ALA A 79 8.20 5.44 -4.56
N VAL A 80 8.11 6.32 -3.55
CA VAL A 80 6.83 6.63 -2.89
C VAL A 80 5.90 7.36 -3.86
N ARG A 81 6.45 8.36 -4.59
CA ARG A 81 5.71 9.09 -5.62
C ARG A 81 5.09 8.15 -6.65
N GLN A 82 5.84 7.16 -7.13
CA GLN A 82 5.40 6.19 -8.13
C GLN A 82 4.35 5.24 -7.57
N CYS A 83 4.59 4.62 -6.41
CA CYS A 83 3.69 3.61 -5.83
C CYS A 83 2.31 4.17 -5.46
N LEU A 84 2.27 5.44 -5.04
CA LEU A 84 1.06 6.13 -4.61
C LEU A 84 0.61 7.22 -5.59
N ALA A 85 1.08 7.19 -6.85
CA ALA A 85 0.86 8.28 -7.80
C ALA A 85 -0.61 8.73 -7.90
N ALA A 86 -1.53 7.80 -8.16
CA ALA A 86 -2.95 8.10 -8.28
C ALA A 86 -3.57 8.63 -6.97
N TRP A 87 -3.12 8.13 -5.81
CA TRP A 87 -3.61 8.60 -4.53
C TRP A 87 -3.08 10.00 -4.21
N ILE A 88 -1.78 10.24 -4.42
CA ILE A 88 -1.16 11.54 -4.23
C ILE A 88 -1.85 12.58 -5.12
N GLU A 89 -2.04 12.30 -6.40
CA GLU A 89 -2.59 13.28 -7.34
C GLU A 89 -4.08 13.61 -7.10
N SER A 90 -4.81 12.77 -6.36
CA SER A 90 -6.23 13.02 -6.02
C SER A 90 -6.44 13.90 -4.78
N GLN A 91 -5.38 14.27 -4.05
CA GLN A 91 -5.50 15.10 -2.85
C GLN A 91 -5.27 16.58 -3.13
N ASN A 92 -5.89 17.45 -2.35
CA ASN A 92 -5.64 18.90 -2.41
C ASN A 92 -4.48 19.33 -1.49
N TRP A 93 -3.25 19.07 -1.93
CA TRP A 93 -2.04 19.37 -1.15
C TRP A 93 -1.85 20.86 -0.84
N ARG A 94 -2.35 21.76 -1.70
CA ARG A 94 -2.27 23.21 -1.46
C ARG A 94 -3.10 23.62 -0.26
N GLN A 95 -4.32 23.10 -0.14
CA GLN A 95 -5.16 23.33 1.04
C GLN A 95 -4.60 22.64 2.29
N ALA A 96 -3.98 21.46 2.13
CA ALA A 96 -3.33 20.76 3.22
C ALA A 96 -2.05 21.47 3.71
N ALA A 97 -1.39 22.27 2.89
CA ALA A 97 -0.18 23.02 3.26
C ALA A 97 -0.48 24.28 4.10
N GLU A 98 -1.75 24.67 4.25
CA GLU A 98 -2.14 25.79 5.09
C GLU A 98 -1.78 25.55 6.57
N PRO A 99 -1.38 26.59 7.33
CA PRO A 99 -0.98 26.43 8.73
C PRO A 99 -2.08 25.80 9.59
N LEU A 100 -1.70 24.90 10.50
CA LEU A 100 -2.61 24.24 11.46
C LEU A 100 -3.73 23.41 10.79
N SER A 101 -3.55 23.04 9.52
CA SER A 101 -4.52 22.24 8.79
C SER A 101 -4.55 20.81 9.33
N SER A 102 -5.65 20.45 10.01
CA SER A 102 -5.90 19.06 10.43
C SER A 102 -5.95 18.10 9.24
N HIS A 103 -6.24 18.61 8.04
CA HIS A 103 -6.20 17.87 6.79
C HIS A 103 -4.78 17.39 6.45
N ALA A 104 -3.75 18.19 6.73
CA ALA A 104 -2.35 17.80 6.51
C ALA A 104 -1.99 16.55 7.31
N ARG A 105 -2.33 16.56 8.60
CA ARG A 105 -2.09 15.42 9.51
C ARG A 105 -2.85 14.18 9.03
N MET A 106 -4.11 14.33 8.65
CA MET A 106 -4.91 13.22 8.11
C MET A 106 -4.28 12.61 6.86
N LEU A 107 -3.89 13.44 5.88
CA LEU A 107 -3.27 12.97 4.64
C LEU A 107 -1.92 12.31 4.90
N PHE A 108 -1.12 12.87 5.81
CA PHE A 108 0.17 12.29 6.17
C PHE A 108 0.02 10.88 6.78
N HIS A 109 -0.87 10.71 7.75
CA HIS A 109 -1.13 9.38 8.32
C HIS A 109 -1.74 8.43 7.29
N ALA A 110 -2.64 8.89 6.42
CA ALA A 110 -3.19 8.07 5.34
C ALA A 110 -2.09 7.58 4.39
N LEU A 111 -1.10 8.44 4.05
CA LEU A 111 0.05 8.06 3.24
C LEU A 111 0.88 6.96 3.90
N LEU A 112 1.16 7.07 5.20
CA LEU A 112 1.92 6.05 5.94
C LEU A 112 1.18 4.70 5.96
N VAL A 113 -0.14 4.72 6.18
CA VAL A 113 -0.97 3.50 6.13
C VAL A 113 -0.93 2.86 4.75
N LEU A 114 -1.13 3.63 3.69
CA LEU A 114 -1.07 3.13 2.31
C LEU A 114 0.31 2.56 1.97
N LEU A 115 1.39 3.18 2.44
CA LEU A 115 2.74 2.62 2.31
C LEU A 115 2.87 1.27 3.02
N GLY A 116 2.31 1.13 4.22
CA GLY A 116 2.25 -0.13 4.96
C GLY A 116 1.50 -1.23 4.21
N GLU A 117 0.34 -0.90 3.63
CA GLU A 117 -0.45 -1.85 2.82
C GLU A 117 0.30 -2.29 1.56
N ARG A 118 0.96 -1.35 0.86
CA ARG A 118 1.80 -1.68 -0.30
C ARG A 118 2.95 -2.61 0.09
N LEU A 119 3.60 -2.38 1.23
CA LEU A 119 4.66 -3.25 1.74
C LEU A 119 4.19 -4.68 2.00
N GLY A 120 2.98 -4.84 2.55
CA GLY A 120 2.36 -6.14 2.81
C GLY A 120 1.92 -6.87 1.54
N SER A 121 1.51 -6.13 0.51
CA SER A 121 1.01 -6.69 -0.76
C SER A 121 2.11 -7.15 -1.73
N LEU A 122 3.33 -6.62 -1.63
CA LEU A 122 4.43 -6.96 -2.54
C LEU A 122 4.89 -8.41 -2.35
N GLY A 123 5.29 -9.08 -3.43
CA GLY A 123 5.71 -10.49 -3.45
C GLY A 123 7.10 -10.77 -2.88
N SER A 124 7.64 -11.95 -3.16
CA SER A 124 8.98 -12.39 -2.75
C SER A 124 10.05 -12.27 -3.85
N GLY A 125 9.75 -11.59 -4.96
CA GLY A 125 10.71 -11.36 -6.05
C GLY A 125 11.87 -10.43 -5.66
N HIS A 126 12.95 -10.41 -6.47
CA HIS A 126 14.11 -9.56 -6.21
C HIS A 126 13.80 -8.06 -6.34
N GLU A 127 13.07 -7.67 -7.39
CA GLU A 127 12.59 -6.29 -7.58
C GLU A 127 11.68 -5.86 -6.42
N ASP A 128 10.82 -6.77 -5.95
CA ASP A 128 9.97 -6.54 -4.78
C ASP A 128 10.79 -6.39 -3.50
N PHE A 129 11.92 -7.10 -3.36
CA PHE A 129 12.80 -6.99 -2.20
C PHE A 129 13.43 -5.60 -2.10
N MET A 130 14.00 -5.09 -3.21
CA MET A 130 14.58 -3.75 -3.25
C MET A 130 13.52 -2.68 -3.02
N LEU A 131 12.36 -2.79 -3.69
CA LEU A 131 11.25 -1.86 -3.51
C LEU A 131 10.73 -1.88 -2.06
N LYS A 132 10.56 -3.05 -1.45
CA LYS A 132 10.20 -3.19 -0.03
C LYS A 132 11.21 -2.55 0.89
N HIS A 133 12.50 -2.70 0.63
CA HIS A 133 13.53 -2.04 1.43
C HIS A 133 13.40 -0.51 1.32
N ASN A 134 13.30 0.00 0.09
CA ASN A 134 13.20 1.43 -0.19
C ASN A 134 11.95 2.04 0.45
N LEU A 135 10.79 1.41 0.32
CA LEU A 135 9.54 1.88 0.92
C LEU A 135 9.55 1.79 2.45
N ARG A 136 10.17 0.75 3.04
CA ARG A 136 10.35 0.67 4.51
C ARG A 136 11.29 1.75 5.04
N LYS A 137 12.32 2.11 4.29
CA LYS A 137 13.20 3.23 4.63
C LYS A 137 12.43 4.54 4.54
N ALA A 138 11.76 4.78 3.40
CA ALA A 138 10.94 5.97 3.17
C ALA A 138 9.88 6.18 4.27
N HIS A 139 9.17 5.13 4.68
CA HIS A 139 8.18 5.23 5.76
C HIS A 139 8.80 5.76 7.06
N ARG A 140 9.97 5.24 7.45
CA ARG A 140 10.66 5.65 8.68
C ARG A 140 11.20 7.07 8.58
N ASP A 141 11.82 7.41 7.45
CA ASP A 141 12.41 8.73 7.22
C ASP A 141 11.32 9.82 7.19
N LEU A 142 10.22 9.57 6.45
CA LEU A 142 9.10 10.50 6.38
C LEU A 142 8.44 10.70 7.74
N GLN A 143 8.24 9.60 8.49
CA GLN A 143 7.70 9.68 9.85
C GLN A 143 8.61 10.53 10.75
N ALA A 144 9.90 10.24 10.79
CA ALA A 144 10.85 10.98 11.63
C ALA A 144 10.96 12.47 11.26
N GLU A 145 10.81 12.83 9.98
CA GLU A 145 10.95 14.21 9.52
C GLU A 145 9.67 15.05 9.66
N PHE A 146 8.48 14.44 9.46
CA PHE A 146 7.23 15.19 9.28
C PHE A 146 6.13 14.91 10.31
N GLU A 147 6.32 13.97 11.25
CA GLU A 147 5.31 13.64 12.27
C GLU A 147 4.89 14.86 13.10
N GLU A 148 5.85 15.71 13.49
CA GLU A 148 5.60 16.93 14.25
C GLU A 148 5.00 18.08 13.41
N SER A 149 5.21 18.07 12.09
CA SER A 149 4.83 19.16 11.18
C SER A 149 4.34 18.64 9.83
N PRO A 150 3.16 18.01 9.78
CA PRO A 150 2.61 17.43 8.56
C PRO A 150 2.24 18.49 7.50
N GLU A 151 2.04 19.77 7.86
CA GLU A 151 1.83 20.84 6.88
C GLU A 151 3.08 21.04 6.01
N ARG A 152 4.28 20.86 6.58
CA ARG A 152 5.54 20.92 5.81
C ARG A 152 5.59 19.81 4.77
N PHE A 153 5.16 18.61 5.11
CA PHE A 153 5.06 17.51 4.15
C PHE A 153 4.09 17.85 3.02
N ALA A 154 2.89 18.34 3.36
CA ALA A 154 1.91 18.75 2.35
C ALA A 154 2.47 19.83 1.41
N ASN A 155 3.23 20.79 1.94
CA ASN A 155 3.91 21.81 1.13
C ASN A 155 4.98 21.19 0.20
N VAL A 156 5.80 20.25 0.69
CA VAL A 156 6.77 19.52 -0.15
C VAL A 156 6.07 18.83 -1.32
N VAL A 157 4.99 18.10 -1.05
CA VAL A 157 4.23 17.39 -2.10
C VAL A 157 3.58 18.39 -3.07
N ALA A 158 3.00 19.47 -2.58
CA ALA A 158 2.40 20.51 -3.43
C ALA A 158 3.43 21.13 -4.39
N ASN A 159 4.63 21.43 -3.89
CA ASN A 159 5.73 21.99 -4.67
C ASN A 159 6.27 21.00 -5.70
N LEU A 160 6.47 19.73 -5.31
CA LEU A 160 6.87 18.67 -6.23
C LEU A 160 5.90 18.53 -7.41
N LEU A 161 4.60 18.41 -7.13
CA LEU A 161 3.60 18.24 -8.17
C LEU A 161 3.51 19.47 -9.08
N GLN A 162 3.71 20.66 -8.53
CA GLN A 162 3.75 21.90 -9.32
C GLN A 162 4.96 21.94 -10.24
N GLU A 163 6.11 21.52 -9.75
CA GLU A 163 7.36 21.54 -10.50
C GLU A 163 7.38 20.45 -11.59
N GLU A 164 6.86 19.27 -11.30
CA GLU A 164 6.57 18.24 -12.33
C GLU A 164 5.69 18.81 -13.46
N ARG A 165 4.61 19.53 -13.13
CA ARG A 165 3.76 20.19 -14.14
C ARG A 165 4.48 21.29 -14.91
N ARG A 166 5.48 21.93 -14.31
CA ARG A 166 6.33 22.92 -15.00
C ARG A 166 7.22 22.21 -16.02
N ILE A 167 7.88 21.12 -15.61
CA ILE A 167 8.75 20.31 -16.48
C ILE A 167 7.94 19.70 -17.62
N LEU A 168 6.75 19.15 -17.34
CA LEU A 168 5.83 18.63 -18.35
C LEU A 168 5.49 19.66 -19.42
N ARG A 169 5.11 20.88 -19.01
CA ARG A 169 4.80 21.97 -19.95
C ARG A 169 6.00 22.38 -20.80
N LEU A 170 7.20 22.39 -20.22
CA LEU A 170 8.43 22.66 -20.99
C LEU A 170 8.71 21.54 -22.00
N GLY A 171 8.54 20.29 -21.60
CA GLY A 171 8.72 19.14 -22.48
C GLY A 171 7.73 19.09 -23.64
N GLN A 172 6.50 19.54 -23.42
CA GLN A 172 5.46 19.61 -24.46
C GLN A 172 5.60 20.82 -25.38
N ALA A 173 6.15 21.95 -24.88
CA ALA A 173 6.34 23.17 -25.65
C ALA A 173 7.66 23.19 -26.45
N GLY A 174 8.65 22.39 -26.03
CA GLY A 174 9.95 22.25 -26.70
C GLY A 174 10.07 21.03 -27.61
N GLY A 175 8.95 20.39 -27.96
CA GLY A 175 8.85 19.25 -28.87
C GLY A 175 8.54 19.63 -30.30
#